data_AF-A0AAV0NC63-F1
#
_entry.id   AF-A0AAV0NC63-F1
#
_cell.length_a   1.000
_cell.length_b   1.000
_cell.length_c   1.000
_cell.angle_alpha   90.00
_cell.angle_beta   90.00
_cell.angle_gamma   90.00
#
_symmetry.space_group_name_H-M   'P 1'
#
loop_
_entity.id
_entity.type
_entity.pdbx_description
1 polymer ?
#
loop_
_entity_poly.entity_id
_entity_poly.type
_entity_poly.pdbx_seq_one_letter_code
_entity_poly.pdbx_strand_id
1 'polypeptide(L)'
;MAGGGGFVYGEVMTFSTMVSIECMNVGLNTLFKAATMAGMSYHVFVVYCYAIATLALLPAPFLSRRSRALPGLSFSVLWKIGLLGVIGSSAQMIGYAGISYSSPTLASAIGNLTPAFTFLLAVICR
;
A
#
# COMPACT_ATOMS: atom_id res chain seq x y z
N MET A 1 -21.66 8.08 28.56
CA MET A 1 -21.17 9.15 27.66
C MET A 1 -19.63 9.12 27.64
N ALA A 2 -19.03 8.37 26.71
CA ALA A 2 -17.56 8.31 26.53
C ALA A 2 -17.19 7.81 25.11
N GLY A 3 -17.92 8.24 24.08
CA GLY A 3 -17.79 7.72 22.71
C GLY A 3 -17.23 8.70 21.67
N GLY A 4 -17.08 9.99 22.01
CA GLY A 4 -16.69 11.01 21.02
C GLY A 4 -15.18 11.15 20.80
N GLY A 5 -14.35 10.97 21.84
CA GLY A 5 -12.92 11.24 21.77
C GLY A 5 -12.12 10.26 20.90
N GLY A 6 -12.49 8.98 20.90
CA GLY A 6 -11.80 7.96 20.11
C GLY A 6 -12.05 8.05 18.60
N PHE A 7 -13.23 8.53 18.20
CA PHE A 7 -13.59 8.70 16.80
C PHE A 7 -12.86 9.91 16.18
N VAL A 8 -12.88 11.04 16.88
CA VAL A 8 -12.14 12.25 16.46
C VAL A 8 -10.63 11.98 16.41
N TYR A 9 -10.08 11.22 17.36
CA TYR A 9 -8.66 10.85 17.34
C TYR A 9 -8.30 9.97 16.13
N GLY A 10 -9.19 9.05 15.73
CA GLY A 10 -9.02 8.21 14.54
C GLY A 10 -9.08 9.02 13.24
N GLU A 11 -10.02 9.96 13.14
CA GLU A 11 -10.12 10.83 11.98
C GLU A 11 -8.90 11.77 11.87
N VAL A 12 -8.51 12.44 12.95
CA VAL A 12 -7.32 13.31 12.97
C VAL A 12 -6.05 12.54 12.63
N MET A 13 -5.91 11.30 13.12
CA MET A 13 -4.78 10.43 12.78
C MET A 13 -4.79 10.04 11.30
N THR A 14 -5.95 9.76 10.73
CA THR A 14 -6.10 9.42 9.30
C THR A 14 -5.77 10.61 8.42
N PHE A 15 -6.28 11.80 8.75
CA PHE A 15 -5.96 13.04 8.04
C PHE A 15 -4.47 13.38 8.11
N SER A 16 -3.87 13.30 9.31
CA SER A 16 -2.44 13.53 9.50
C SER A 16 -1.57 12.56 8.69
N THR A 17 -1.98 11.28 8.63
CA THR A 17 -1.29 10.26 7.83
C THR A 17 -1.40 10.57 6.34
N MET A 18 -2.58 10.95 5.84
CA MET A 18 -2.76 11.32 4.43
C MET A 18 -1.90 12.53 4.05
N VAL A 19 -1.92 13.60 4.85
CA VAL A 19 -1.09 14.79 4.61
C VAL A 19 0.39 14.42 4.59
N SER A 20 0.83 13.58 5.53
CA SER A 20 2.22 13.12 5.59
C SER A 20 2.63 12.36 4.33
N ILE A 21 1.79 11.46 3.83
CA ILE A 21 2.05 10.68 2.60
C ILE A 21 2.12 11.59 1.38
N GLU A 22 1.20 12.54 1.24
CA GLU A 22 1.21 13.50 0.13
C GLU A 22 2.46 14.39 0.17
N CYS A 23 2.84 14.91 1.34
CA CYS A 23 4.09 15.65 1.50
C CYS A 23 5.33 14.82 1.12
N MET A 24 5.37 13.54 1.54
CA MET A 24 6.46 12.63 1.17
C MET A 24 6.51 12.39 -0.34
N ASN A 25 5.36 12.20 -1.00
CA ASN A 25 5.27 12.02 -2.45
C ASN A 25 5.80 13.24 -3.20
N VAL A 26 5.37 14.45 -2.82
CA VAL A 26 5.83 15.69 -3.46
C VAL A 26 7.33 15.91 -3.22
N GLY A 27 7.81 15.64 -2.00
CA GLY A 27 9.23 15.71 -1.64
C GLY A 27 10.09 14.76 -2.48
N LEU A 28 9.69 13.49 -2.59
CA LEU A 28 10.40 12.48 -3.39
C LEU A 28 10.43 12.84 -4.87
N ASN A 29 9.31 13.31 -5.44
CA ASN A 29 9.26 13.75 -6.84
C ASN A 29 10.21 14.93 -7.10
N THR A 30 10.27 15.88 -6.17
CA THR A 30 11.18 17.03 -6.26
C THR A 30 12.65 16.59 -6.17
N LEU A 31 12.96 15.71 -5.22
CA LEU A 31 14.31 15.15 -5.03
C LEU A 31 14.76 14.34 -6.26
N PHE A 32 13.86 13.53 -6.82
CA PHE A 32 14.10 12.76 -8.04
C PHE A 32 14.40 13.67 -9.23
N LYS A 33 13.61 14.73 -9.40
CA LYS A 33 13.83 15.72 -10.46
C LYS A 33 15.18 16.43 -10.29
N ALA A 34 15.53 16.82 -9.06
CA ALA A 34 16.83 17.43 -8.76
C ALA A 34 18.01 16.47 -9.05
N ALA A 35 17.91 15.20 -8.63
CA ALA A 35 18.93 14.19 -8.86
C ALA A 35 19.10 13.87 -10.36
N THR A 36 18.00 13.81 -11.11
CA THR A 36 18.03 13.57 -12.56
C THR A 36 18.63 14.77 -13.30
N MET A 37 18.33 16.01 -12.88
CA MET A 37 18.97 17.22 -13.43
C MET A 37 20.48 17.25 -13.17
N ALA A 38 20.95 16.63 -12.09
CA ALA A 38 22.37 16.44 -11.79
C ALA A 38 23.01 15.26 -12.54
N GLY A 39 22.27 14.59 -13.45
CA GLY A 39 22.76 13.47 -14.27
C GLY A 39 22.71 12.10 -13.59
N MET A 40 22.02 11.96 -12.46
CA MET A 40 21.89 10.67 -11.75
C MET A 40 20.92 9.74 -12.48
N SER A 41 21.33 8.49 -12.70
CA SER A 41 20.47 7.46 -13.29
C SER A 41 19.38 7.01 -12.30
N TYR A 42 18.17 6.80 -12.79
CA TYR A 42 16.99 6.48 -11.97
C TYR A 42 17.18 5.22 -11.11
N HIS A 43 17.87 4.21 -11.61
CA HIS A 43 18.14 2.98 -10.87
C HIS A 43 18.94 3.26 -9.60
N VAL A 44 19.94 4.14 -9.67
CA VAL A 44 20.82 4.46 -8.53
C VAL A 44 20.03 5.24 -7.47
N PHE A 45 19.17 6.17 -7.90
CA PHE A 45 18.30 6.92 -6.99
C PHE A 45 17.35 6.00 -6.22
N VAL A 46 16.71 5.07 -6.93
CA VAL A 46 15.79 4.10 -6.32
C VAL A 46 16.53 3.23 -5.30
N VAL A 47 17.67 2.65 -5.67
CA VAL A 47 18.47 1.82 -4.75
C VAL A 47 18.87 2.60 -3.49
N TYR A 48 19.25 3.88 -3.63
CA TYR A 48 19.62 4.72 -2.49
C TYR A 48 18.44 5.00 -1.54
N CYS A 49 17.28 5.37 -2.08
CA CYS A 49 16.08 5.60 -1.28
C CYS A 49 15.64 4.34 -0.54
N TYR A 50 15.64 3.18 -1.20
CA TYR A 50 15.29 1.91 -0.56
C TYR A 50 16.31 1.51 0.51
N ALA A 51 17.61 1.69 0.26
CA ALA A 51 18.65 1.42 1.26
C ALA A 51 18.49 2.29 2.52
N ILE A 52 18.22 3.59 2.34
CA ILE A 52 17.93 4.51 3.45
C ILE A 52 16.63 4.12 4.16
N ALA A 53 15.56 3.81 3.43
CA ALA A 53 14.30 3.39 4.01
C ALA A 53 14.47 2.11 4.84
N THR A 54 15.23 1.13 4.33
CA THR A 54 15.57 -0.09 5.08
C THR A 54 16.38 0.25 6.32
N LEU A 55 17.42 1.09 6.24
CA LEU A 55 18.21 1.53 7.39
C LEU A 55 17.38 2.30 8.43
N ALA A 56 16.44 3.12 8.00
CA ALA A 56 15.55 3.89 8.87
C ALA A 56 14.47 3.03 9.53
N LEU A 57 13.97 2.01 8.81
CA LEU A 57 13.02 1.04 9.33
C LEU A 57 13.68 -0.05 10.18
N LEU A 58 14.95 -0.35 9.96
CA LEU A 58 15.71 -1.38 10.69
C LEU A 58 15.69 -1.18 12.22
N PRO A 59 15.87 0.04 12.79
CA PRO A 59 15.80 0.25 14.23
C PRO A 59 14.37 0.32 14.78
N ALA A 60 13.35 0.55 13.94
CA ALA A 60 11.95 0.63 14.37
C ALA A 60 11.46 -0.62 15.15
N PRO A 61 11.71 -1.87 14.72
CA PRO A 61 11.35 -3.06 15.49
C PRO A 61 12.17 -3.24 16.77
N PHE A 62 13.39 -2.70 16.87
CA PHE A 62 14.22 -2.79 18.08
C PHE A 62 13.86 -1.72 19.13
N LEU A 63 13.49 -0.51 18.67
CA LEU A 63 13.08 0.60 19.53
C LEU A 63 11.61 0.53 19.95
N SER A 64 10.78 -0.20 19.20
CA SER A 64 9.39 -0.49 19.56
C SER A 64 9.36 -1.46 20.73
N ARG A 65 9.61 -0.93 21.93
CA ARG A 65 9.46 -1.61 23.23
C ARG A 65 7.99 -1.85 23.58
N ARG A 66 7.06 -1.63 22.64
CA ARG A 66 5.70 -2.13 22.74
C ARG A 66 5.78 -3.60 22.42
N SER A 67 5.67 -4.40 23.47
CA SER A 67 5.41 -5.84 23.46
C SER A 67 4.13 -6.17 22.69
N ARG A 68 4.10 -5.91 21.39
CA ARG A 68 3.37 -6.71 20.45
C ARG A 68 4.41 -7.72 20.03
N ALA A 69 4.45 -8.86 20.72
CA ALA A 69 4.99 -10.06 20.12
C ALA A 69 4.51 -10.02 18.67
N LEU A 70 5.42 -9.87 17.69
CA LEU A 70 5.05 -10.06 16.31
C LEU A 70 4.32 -11.40 16.34
N PRO A 71 3.01 -11.46 16.03
CA PRO A 71 2.31 -12.74 16.05
C PRO A 71 3.15 -13.61 15.16
N GLY A 72 3.79 -14.64 15.74
CA GLY A 72 4.90 -15.34 15.10
C GLY A 72 4.49 -15.62 13.68
N LEU A 73 5.33 -15.24 12.70
CA LEU A 73 5.10 -15.44 11.28
C LEU A 73 4.93 -16.93 11.04
N SER A 74 3.74 -17.43 11.34
CA SER A 74 3.37 -18.82 11.18
C SER A 74 3.37 -19.05 9.69
N PHE A 75 3.87 -20.21 9.28
CA PHE A 75 3.88 -20.63 7.89
C PHE A 75 2.49 -20.44 7.22
N SER A 76 1.41 -20.57 8.00
CA SER A 76 0.03 -20.28 7.57
C SER A 76 -0.21 -18.81 7.18
N VAL A 77 0.34 -17.84 7.93
CA VAL A 77 0.22 -16.40 7.63
C VAL A 77 1.06 -16.04 6.41
N LEU A 78 2.27 -16.58 6.32
CA LEU A 78 3.14 -16.39 5.16
C LEU A 78 2.51 -16.97 3.88
N TRP A 79 1.93 -18.17 3.97
CA TRP A 79 1.22 -18.80 2.87
C TRP A 79 -0.03 -18.01 2.46
N LYS A 80 -0.79 -17.48 3.42
CA LYS A 80 -1.92 -16.58 3.15
C LYS A 80 -1.49 -15.30 2.43
N ILE A 81 -0.41 -14.65 2.88
CA ILE A 81 0.15 -13.45 2.22
C ILE A 81 0.64 -13.80 0.81
N GLY A 82 1.33 -14.92 0.67
CA GLY A 82 1.80 -15.43 -0.63
C GLY A 82 0.65 -15.68 -1.60
N LEU A 83 -0.40 -16.40 -1.17
CA LEU A 83 -1.60 -16.63 -1.96
C LEU A 83 -2.30 -15.32 -2.33
N LEU A 84 -2.44 -14.39 -1.38
CA LEU A 84 -3.07 -13.09 -1.64
C LEU A 84 -2.26 -12.28 -2.67
N GLY A 85 -0.93 -12.33 -2.59
CA GLY A 85 -0.03 -11.72 -3.55
C GLY A 85 -0.12 -12.35 -4.94
N VAL A 86 -0.15 -13.69 -5.03
CA VAL A 86 -0.32 -14.41 -6.30
C VAL A 86 -1.67 -14.11 -6.93
N ILE A 87 -2.76 -14.12 -6.15
CA ILE A 87 -4.10 -13.77 -6.62
C ILE A 87 -4.14 -12.32 -7.13
N GLY A 88 -3.59 -11.38 -6.37
CA GLY A 88 -3.54 -9.96 -6.76
C GLY A 88 -2.73 -9.71 -8.04
N SER A 89 -1.58 -10.38 -8.17
CA SER A 89 -0.71 -10.26 -9.34
C SER A 89 -1.36 -10.88 -10.58
N SER A 90 -2.01 -12.03 -10.42
CA SER A 90 -2.75 -12.70 -11.49
C SER A 90 -3.97 -11.88 -11.94
N ALA A 91 -4.71 -11.29 -10.98
CA ALA A 91 -5.83 -10.41 -11.27
C ALA A 91 -5.38 -9.15 -12.04
N GLN A 92 -4.22 -8.57 -11.72
CA GLN A 92 -3.64 -7.47 -12.51
C GLN A 92 -3.29 -7.91 -13.94
N MET A 93 -2.61 -9.05 -14.10
CA MET A 93 -2.28 -9.57 -15.44
C MET A 93 -3.53 -9.82 -16.30
N ILE A 94 -4.57 -10.42 -15.70
CA ILE A 94 -5.86 -10.65 -16.36
C ILE A 94 -6.57 -9.32 -16.65
N GLY A 95 -6.46 -8.32 -15.78
CA GLY A 95 -7.00 -6.98 -15.99
C GLY A 95 -6.38 -6.27 -17.20
N TYR A 96 -5.05 -6.31 -17.34
CA TYR A 96 -4.37 -5.74 -18.52
C TYR A 96 -4.72 -6.49 -19.80
N ALA A 97 -4.81 -7.83 -19.76
CA ALA A 97 -5.28 -8.62 -20.90
C ALA A 97 -6.75 -8.27 -21.23
N GLY A 98 -7.61 -8.08 -20.23
CA GLY A 98 -9.01 -7.70 -20.38
C GLY A 98 -9.21 -6.31 -20.97
N ILE A 99 -8.35 -5.34 -20.65
CA ILE A 99 -8.34 -4.00 -21.28
C ILE A 99 -7.83 -4.09 -22.73
N SER A 100 -6.92 -5.03 -23.03
CA SER A 100 -6.44 -5.21 -24.41
C SER A 100 -7.48 -5.90 -25.31
N TYR A 101 -8.38 -6.70 -24.74
CA TYR A 101 -9.47 -7.38 -25.46
C TYR A 101 -10.83 -6.66 -25.33
N SER A 102 -10.96 -5.65 -24.47
CA SER A 102 -12.23 -4.98 -24.19
C SER A 102 -12.08 -3.47 -24.07
N SER A 103 -13.16 -2.74 -24.36
CA SER A 103 -13.13 -1.28 -24.42
C SER A 103 -12.87 -0.66 -23.03
N PRO A 104 -12.12 0.47 -22.93
CA PRO A 104 -11.87 1.17 -21.67
C PRO A 104 -13.13 1.47 -20.84
N THR A 105 -14.28 1.63 -21.50
CA THR A 105 -15.59 1.81 -20.87
C THR A 105 -16.01 0.61 -20.02
N LEU A 106 -15.74 -0.62 -20.47
CA LEU A 106 -16.04 -1.84 -19.70
C LEU A 106 -15.15 -1.94 -18.46
N ALA A 107 -13.87 -1.60 -18.58
CA ALA A 107 -12.94 -1.54 -17.45
C ALA A 107 -13.38 -0.52 -16.39
N SER A 108 -13.87 0.66 -16.83
CA SER A 108 -14.44 1.66 -15.93
C SER A 108 -15.73 1.19 -15.26
N ALA A 109 -16.59 0.44 -15.96
CA ALA A 109 -17.81 -0.12 -15.40
C ALA A 109 -17.52 -1.21 -14.36
N ILE A 110 -16.53 -2.08 -14.60
CA ILE A 110 -16.05 -3.09 -13.63
C ILE A 110 -15.46 -2.41 -12.38
N GLY A 111 -14.75 -1.28 -12.56
CA GLY A 111 -14.27 -0.45 -11.44
C GLY A 111 -15.40 -0.02 -10.50
N ASN A 112 -16.53 0.42 -11.04
CA ASN A 112 -17.70 0.81 -10.24
C ASN A 112 -18.39 -0.38 -9.54
N LEU A 113 -18.23 -1.59 -10.05
CA LEU A 113 -18.78 -2.82 -9.46
C LEU A 113 -17.87 -3.43 -8.39
N THR A 114 -16.61 -3.00 -8.29
CA THR A 114 -15.63 -3.49 -7.31
C THR A 114 -16.16 -3.46 -5.87
N PRO A 115 -16.70 -2.34 -5.33
CA PRO A 115 -17.23 -2.32 -3.96
C PRO A 115 -18.45 -3.23 -3.78
N ALA A 116 -19.32 -3.36 -4.80
CA ALA A 116 -20.48 -4.26 -4.75
C ALA A 116 -20.07 -5.74 -4.74
N PHE A 117 -19.05 -6.10 -5.53
CA PHE A 117 -18.52 -7.46 -5.57
C PHE A 117 -17.79 -7.84 -4.28
N THR A 118 -17.02 -6.91 -3.69
CA THR A 118 -16.41 -7.10 -2.37
C THR A 118 -17.47 -7.38 -1.29
N PHE A 119 -18.60 -6.68 -1.32
CA PHE A 119 -19.71 -6.91 -0.39
C PHE A 119 -20.36 -8.28 -0.58
N LEU A 120 -20.59 -8.69 -1.83
CA LEU A 120 -21.14 -10.00 -2.18
C LEU A 120 -20.23 -11.15 -1.69
N LEU A 121 -18.93 -11.05 -1.97
CA LEU A 121 -17.93 -12.00 -1.46
C LEU A 121 -17.91 -12.07 0.06
N ALA A 122 -18.00 -10.92 0.74
CA ALA A 122 -18.04 -10.88 2.20
C ALA A 122 -19.28 -11.57 2.78
N VAL A 123 -20.43 -11.54 2.09
CA VAL A 123 -21.65 -12.26 2.48
C VAL A 123 -21.54 -13.76 2.20
N ILE A 124 -20.95 -14.16 1.07
CA ILE A 124 -20.78 -15.57 0.69
C ILE A 124 -19.71 -16.27 1.55
N CYS A 125 -18.63 -15.56 1.90
CA CYS A 125 -17.54 -16.06 2.73
C CYS A 125 -17.76 -15.82 4.24
N ARG A 126 -18.97 -15.40 4.64
CA ARG A 126 -19.37 -15.25 6.04
C ARG A 126 -19.54 -16.61 6.70
#